data_AF-A0A6A6AT14-F1
#
_entry.id   AF-A0A6A6AT14-F1
#
_cell.length_a   1.000
_cell.length_b   1.000
_cell.length_c   1.000
_cell.angle_alpha   90.00
_cell.angle_beta   90.00
_cell.angle_gamma   90.00
#
_symmetry.space_group_name_H-M   'P 1'
#
loop_
_entity.id
_entity.type
_entity.pdbx_description
1 polymer ?
#
loop_
_entity_poly.entity_id
_entity_poly.type
_entity_poly.pdbx_seq_one_letter_code
_entity_poly.pdbx_strand_id
1 'polypeptide(L)' 'GVRIATNSFNLKEVEFLVKVLQSKFGLDCTIQTLKPSGNCNIYIKGSSVPKLRELILPYLHTSMHYKLGL' A
#
# COMPACT_ATOMS: atom_id res chain seq x y z
N GLY A 1 -3.14 -6.05 -7.05
CA GLY A 1 -2.30 -5.22 -6.16
C GLY A 1 -3.06 -4.94 -4.88
N VAL A 2 -2.41 -4.32 -3.89
CA VAL A 2 -3.02 -3.99 -2.59
C VAL A 2 -3.16 -2.48 -2.49
N ARG A 3 -4.32 -1.98 -2.02
CA ARG A 3 -4.52 -0.56 -1.75
C ARG A 3 -4.43 -0.28 -0.26
N ILE A 4 -3.68 0.75 0.11
CA ILE A 4 -3.69 1.33 1.44
C ILE A 4 -4.49 2.63 1.36
N ALA A 5 -5.57 2.68 2.14
CA ALA A 5 -6.45 3.83 2.21
C ALA A 5 -5.79 4.96 3.02
N THR A 6 -5.22 5.94 2.32
CA THR A 6 -4.56 7.13 2.90
C THR A 6 -5.43 8.39 2.76
N ASN A 7 -6.76 8.21 2.77
CA ASN A 7 -7.72 9.28 2.46
C ASN A 7 -7.71 10.46 3.43
N SER A 8 -7.08 10.30 4.60
CA SER A 8 -6.97 11.34 5.64
C SER A 8 -5.71 12.20 5.51
N PHE A 9 -4.82 11.88 4.55
CA PHE A 9 -3.55 12.57 4.35
C PHE A 9 -3.59 13.47 3.11
N ASN A 10 -2.79 14.53 3.13
CA ASN A 10 -2.55 15.35 1.95
C ASN A 10 -1.53 14.68 1.02
N LEU A 11 -1.42 15.17 -0.22
CA LEU A 11 -0.55 14.59 -1.23
C LEU A 11 0.92 14.51 -0.80
N LYS A 12 1.46 15.54 -0.14
CA LYS A 12 2.87 15.57 0.30
C LYS A 12 3.16 14.50 1.35
N GLU A 13 2.23 14.28 2.27
CA GLU A 13 2.32 13.21 3.26
C GLU A 13 2.30 11.83 2.59
N VAL A 14 1.41 11.63 1.61
CA VAL A 14 1.34 10.37 0.86
C VAL A 14 2.60 10.13 0.02
N GLU A 15 3.15 11.17 -0.62
CA GLU A 15 4.44 11.11 -1.33
C GLU A 15 5.59 10.69 -0.42
N PHE A 16 5.63 11.23 0.81
CA PHE A 16 6.62 10.82 1.80
C PHE A 16 6.46 9.34 2.16
N LEU A 17 5.23 8.87 2.43
CA LEU A 17 4.95 7.46 2.71
C LEU A 17 5.38 6.54 1.56
N VAL A 18 5.07 6.91 0.31
CA VAL A 18 5.50 6.14 -0.87
C VAL A 18 7.02 6.06 -0.97
N LYS A 19 7.75 7.16 -0.75
CA LYS A 19 9.22 7.15 -0.73
C LYS A 19 9.78 6.21 0.35
N VAL A 20 9.15 6.15 1.51
CA VAL A 20 9.55 5.23 2.59
C VAL A 20 9.27 3.77 2.19
N LEU A 21 8.09 3.48 1.63
CA LEU A 21 7.75 2.13 1.14
C LEU A 21 8.71 1.64 0.06
N GLN A 22 9.12 2.53 -0.85
CA GLN A 22 10.07 2.24 -1.91
C GLN A 22 11.51 2.09 -1.38
N SER A 23 12.01 3.04 -0.59
CA SER A 23 13.42 3.04 -0.17
C SER A 23 13.74 2.05 0.95
N LYS A 24 12.86 1.93 1.95
CA LYS A 24 13.11 1.09 3.13
C LYS A 24 12.68 -0.35 2.94
N PHE A 25 11.57 -0.56 2.24
CA PHE A 25 10.98 -1.89 2.06
C PHE A 25 11.11 -2.40 0.63
N GLY A 26 11.54 -1.58 -0.33
CA GLY A 26 11.66 -1.96 -1.73
C GLY A 26 10.34 -2.45 -2.31
N LEU A 27 9.22 -1.81 -1.96
CA LEU A 27 7.89 -2.09 -2.50
C LEU A 27 7.59 -1.13 -3.66
N ASP A 28 7.23 -1.69 -4.82
CA ASP A 28 6.76 -0.91 -5.96
C ASP A 28 5.31 -0.46 -5.71
N CYS A 29 5.15 0.84 -5.53
CA CYS A 29 3.87 1.47 -5.23
C CYS A 29 3.72 2.83 -5.91
N THR A 30 2.47 3.19 -6.19
CA THR A 30 2.08 4.45 -6.84
C THR A 30 0.97 5.15 -6.05
N ILE A 31 0.85 6.46 -6.22
CA ILE A 31 -0.27 7.23 -5.68
C ILE A 31 -1.43 7.17 -6.68
N GLN A 32 -2.62 6.84 -6.21
CA GLN A 32 -3.86 6.82 -6.99
C GLN A 32 -4.90 7.74 -6.36
N THR A 33 -5.52 8.57 -7.17
CA THR A 33 -6.63 9.43 -6.75
C THR A 33 -7.95 8.75 -7.15
N LEU A 34 -8.75 8.35 -6.18
CA LEU A 34 -10.00 7.60 -6.42
C LEU A 34 -11.21 8.50 -6.72
N LYS A 35 -11.15 9.79 -6.34
CA LYS A 35 -12.24 10.74 -6.53
C LYS A 35 -11.68 12.11 -6.92
N PRO A 36 -12.44 12.92 -7.70
CA PRO A 36 -12.08 14.32 -7.97
C PRO A 36 -11.86 15.14 -6.70
N SER A 37 -12.47 14.73 -5.57
CA SER A 37 -12.34 15.36 -4.25
C SER A 37 -10.96 15.20 -3.59
N GLY A 38 -9.96 14.62 -4.27
CA GLY A 38 -8.56 14.65 -3.83
C GLY A 38 -8.13 13.51 -2.89
N ASN A 39 -8.96 12.48 -2.70
CA ASN A 39 -8.63 11.38 -1.79
C ASN A 39 -7.51 10.50 -2.39
N CYS A 40 -6.30 10.68 -1.88
CA CYS A 40 -5.09 9.97 -2.29
C CYS A 40 -5.02 8.60 -1.62
N ASN A 41 -4.69 7.58 -2.41
CA ASN A 41 -4.51 6.19 -1.97
C ASN A 41 -3.16 5.69 -2.44
N ILE A 42 -2.52 4.83 -1.65
CA ILE A 42 -1.29 4.15 -2.08
C ILE A 42 -1.69 2.81 -2.70
N TYR A 43 -1.28 2.57 -3.94
CA TYR A 43 -1.45 1.30 -4.62
C TYR A 43 -0.12 0.57 -4.72
N ILE A 44 -0.01 -0.57 -4.02
CA ILE A 44 1.10 -1.50 -4.15
C ILE A 44 0.84 -2.39 -5.36
N LYS A 45 1.76 -2.36 -6.33
CA LYS A 45 1.60 -3.11 -7.59
C LYS A 45 1.59 -4.61 -7.32
N GLY A 46 0.91 -5.35 -8.20
CA GLY A 46 0.80 -6.82 -8.11
C GLY A 46 2.17 -7.52 -8.00
N SER A 47 3.16 -7.02 -8.73
CA SER A 47 4.54 -7.52 -8.71
C SER A 47 5.21 -7.45 -7.34
N SER A 48 4.81 -6.51 -6.47
CA SER A 48 5.35 -6.36 -5.11
C SER A 48 4.52 -7.05 -4.03
N VAL A 49 3.38 -7.68 -4.38
CA VAL A 49 2.54 -8.38 -3.41
C VAL A 49 3.24 -9.58 -2.76
N PRO A 50 4.04 -10.42 -3.47
CA PRO A 50 4.79 -11.50 -2.82
C PRO A 50 5.71 -10.98 -1.71
N LYS A 51 6.47 -9.92 -1.99
CA LYS A 51 7.34 -9.26 -1.00
C LYS A 51 6.55 -8.63 0.16
N LEU A 52 5.40 -8.01 -0.13
CA LEU A 52 4.50 -7.50 0.91
C LEU A 52 4.04 -8.64 1.84
N ARG A 53 3.65 -9.80 1.30
CA ARG A 53 3.24 -10.97 2.08
C ARG A 53 4.37 -11.44 2.98
N GLU A 54 5.60 -11.59 2.46
CA GLU A 54 6.76 -11.96 3.28
C GLU A 54 6.97 -11.04 4.49
N LEU A 55 6.77 -9.73 4.30
CA LEU A 55 6.94 -8.73 5.36
C LEU A 55 5.85 -8.77 6.44
N ILE A 56 4.59 -9.00 6.07
CA ILE A 56 3.46 -8.78 6.99
C ILE A 56 2.70 -10.05 7.40
N LEU A 57 2.81 -11.14 6.63
CA LEU A 57 2.07 -12.38 6.89
C LEU A 57 2.30 -12.96 8.30
N PRO A 58 3.52 -12.92 8.88
CA PRO A 58 3.73 -13.40 10.25
C PRO A 58 2.95 -12.62 11.32
N TYR A 59 2.50 -11.41 11.00
CA TYR A 59 1.79 -10.52 11.92
C TYR A 59 0.30 -10.41 11.59
N LEU A 60 -0.17 -11.09 10.52
CA LEU A 60 -1.54 -11.01 10.07
C LEU A 60 -2.35 -12.18 10.63
N HIS A 61 -3.51 -11.90 11.22
CA HIS A 61 -4.42 -12.95 11.64
C HIS A 61 -4.99 -13.70 10.41
N THR A 62 -5.19 -15.02 10.54
CA THR A 62 -5.63 -15.90 9.44
C THR A 62 -6.93 -15.43 8.78
N SER A 63 -7.86 -14.87 9.55
CA SER A 63 -9.12 -14.29 9.03
C SER A 63 -8.93 -13.10 8.08
N MET A 64 -7.73 -12.53 7.99
CA MET A 64 -7.39 -11.37 7.14
C MET A 64 -6.54 -11.75 5.92
N HIS A 65 -6.15 -13.02 5.78
CA HIS A 65 -5.34 -13.52 4.66
C HIS A 65 -5.98 -13.23 3.30
N TYR A 66 -7.32 -13.27 3.21
CA TYR A 66 -8.07 -12.97 2.00
C TYR A 66 -7.77 -11.56 1.43
N LYS A 67 -7.38 -10.59 2.28
CA LYS A 67 -7.00 -9.24 1.84
C LYS A 67 -5.68 -9.22 1.06
N LEU A 68 -4.86 -10.25 1.22
CA LEU A 68 -3.65 -10.47 0.45
C LEU A 68 -3.84 -11.46 -0.70
N GLY A 69 -5.06 -11.97 -0.92
CA GLY A 69 -5.35 -12.98 -1.94
C GLY A 69 -4.81 -14.36 -1.58
N LEU A 70 -4.94 -14.75 -0.31
CA LEU A 70 -4.64 -16.05 0.26
C LEU A 70 -5.90 -16.67 0.88
#